data_AF-A0A6U0QD08-F1
#
_entry.id   AF-A0A6U0QD08-F1
#
_cell.length_a   1.000
_cell.length_b   1.000
_cell.length_c   1.000
_cell.angle_alpha   90.00
_cell.angle_beta   90.00
_cell.angle_gamma   90.00
#
_symmetry.space_group_name_H-M   'P 1'
#
loop_
_entity.id
_entity.type
_entity.pdbx_description
1 polymer ?
#
loop_
_entity_poly.entity_id
_entity_poly.type
_entity_poly.pdbx_seq_one_letter_code
_entity_poly.pdbx_strand_id
1 'polypeptide(L)'
;MAHAGGSGADDAQKRWELENEIGTLAARDAAELDGLFKYDEAEQKAIDAAKPWRSDPHYFKKVRVSALALIKMAMHTRSGGNLEVMGMLTGKTMGDTFVVLDTFALPVEGTETRVNAAGEANEYMVDFITANKEVGRLENVVGWYHSHPGYGCWLSGIDCSTQMLNQQFQEPFLAIVIDPVRTVAAGKVEIGAFRTYPENYKPPEARGSSEYQTIPLDRIEDFGVHANQYYPLDVSFFKSAGDSQLLDLLWSKYWVSTLSSSTLVSNRAFIAGQIADLAGKLEQAEGSVGAGGRGGEGFAMGVGPGKAPGGGKGQSQLAKVARDSAKAAAEQINGLITQTIKDIAFNRPIVGDQALAALTSAAAATATAAGGAVPMQE
;
A
#
# COMPACT_ATOMS: atom_id res chain seq x y z
N MET A 1 6.01 43.85 -9.03
CA MET A 1 5.53 42.53 -9.44
C MET A 1 6.31 41.51 -8.64
N ALA A 2 5.67 40.91 -7.64
CA ALA A 2 6.29 39.93 -6.75
C ALA A 2 6.38 38.58 -7.49
N HIS A 3 7.59 38.06 -7.66
CA HIS A 3 7.81 36.71 -8.15
C HIS A 3 7.47 35.73 -7.03
N ALA A 4 6.34 35.04 -7.15
CA ALA A 4 6.00 33.89 -6.34
C ALA A 4 6.93 32.72 -6.74
N GLY A 5 8.07 32.61 -6.07
CA GLY A 5 8.91 31.42 -6.11
C GLY A 5 8.46 30.47 -5.01
N GLY A 6 7.67 29.46 -5.36
CA GLY A 6 7.43 28.32 -4.48
C GLY A 6 8.77 27.65 -4.18
N SER A 7 9.06 27.41 -2.90
CA SER A 7 10.31 26.78 -2.49
C SER A 7 10.33 25.32 -2.96
N GLY A 8 11.49 24.79 -3.37
CA GLY A 8 11.59 23.38 -3.77
C GLY A 8 11.19 22.37 -2.67
N ALA A 9 11.06 22.84 -1.42
CA ALA A 9 10.52 22.05 -0.31
C ALA A 9 8.99 21.88 -0.43
N ASP A 10 8.25 22.90 -0.88
CA ASP A 10 6.80 22.85 -1.11
C ASP A 10 6.45 21.82 -2.19
N ASP A 11 7.26 21.75 -3.26
CA ASP A 11 7.03 20.84 -4.37
C ASP A 11 7.33 19.38 -3.98
N ALA A 12 8.37 19.15 -3.16
CA ALA A 12 8.70 17.83 -2.65
C ALA A 12 7.66 17.33 -1.63
N GLN A 13 7.12 18.23 -0.79
CA GLN A 13 6.01 17.93 0.10
C GLN A 13 4.73 17.58 -0.67
N LYS A 14 4.32 18.42 -1.63
CA LYS A 14 3.14 18.15 -2.48
C LYS A 14 3.28 16.84 -3.23
N ARG A 15 4.49 16.50 -3.67
CA ARG A 15 4.76 15.23 -4.33
C ARG A 15 4.64 14.04 -3.38
N TRP A 16 5.17 14.13 -2.16
CA TRP A 16 4.97 13.08 -1.15
C TRP A 16 3.49 12.92 -0.77
N GLU A 17 2.75 14.03 -0.62
CA GLU A 17 1.32 14.02 -0.35
C GLU A 17 0.50 13.43 -1.51
N LEU A 18 0.91 13.70 -2.76
CA LEU A 18 0.29 13.14 -3.96
C LEU A 18 0.61 11.64 -4.10
N GLU A 19 1.88 11.26 -3.95
CA GLU A 19 2.35 9.87 -4.08
C GLU A 19 1.72 8.97 -3.02
N ASN A 20 1.44 9.49 -1.82
CA ASN A 20 0.76 8.77 -0.75
C ASN A 20 -0.75 9.04 -0.69
N GLU A 21 -1.34 9.71 -1.68
CA GLU A 21 -2.79 9.99 -1.75
C GLU A 21 -3.35 10.70 -0.50
N ILE A 22 -2.51 11.46 0.19
CA ILE A 22 -2.90 12.30 1.33
C ILE A 22 -3.82 13.45 0.86
N GLY A 23 -3.78 13.78 -0.44
CA GLY A 23 -4.51 14.87 -1.07
C GLY A 23 -6.01 14.66 -1.34
N THR A 24 -6.60 13.46 -1.19
CA THR A 24 -8.04 13.26 -1.47
C THR A 24 -8.98 13.88 -0.44
N LEU A 25 -8.45 14.49 0.63
CA LEU A 25 -9.22 15.28 1.60
C LEU A 25 -8.77 16.75 1.69
N ALA A 26 -7.74 17.19 0.96
CA ALA A 26 -7.30 18.59 0.95
C ALA A 26 -8.31 19.55 0.32
N ALA A 27 -9.32 19.02 -0.39
CA ALA A 27 -10.48 19.77 -0.88
C ALA A 27 -11.64 19.86 0.13
N ARG A 28 -11.51 19.21 1.30
CA ARG A 28 -12.46 19.32 2.41
C ARG A 28 -11.96 20.37 3.40
N ASP A 29 -12.90 21.10 3.99
CA ASP A 29 -12.61 22.14 4.99
C ASP A 29 -11.76 21.52 6.12
N ALA A 30 -10.72 22.22 6.57
CA ALA A 30 -9.87 21.76 7.67
C ALA A 30 -10.71 21.46 8.92
N ALA A 31 -11.84 22.16 9.10
CA ALA A 31 -12.81 21.89 10.15
C ALA A 31 -13.49 20.50 10.03
N GLU A 32 -13.68 19.98 8.82
CA GLU A 32 -14.25 18.65 8.58
C GLU A 32 -13.22 17.56 8.92
N LEU A 33 -11.95 17.78 8.58
CA LEU A 33 -10.85 16.86 8.90
C LEU A 33 -10.59 16.79 10.40
N ASP A 34 -10.53 17.92 11.08
CA ASP A 34 -10.42 17.98 12.54
C ASP A 34 -11.67 17.38 13.21
N GLY A 35 -12.84 17.47 12.57
CA GLY A 35 -14.06 16.81 13.01
C GLY A 35 -13.95 15.28 13.09
N LEU A 36 -13.07 14.64 12.31
CA LEU A 36 -12.85 13.20 12.38
C LEU A 36 -12.24 12.76 13.71
N PHE A 37 -11.47 13.63 14.37
CA PHE A 37 -10.87 13.36 15.68
C PHE A 37 -11.83 13.53 16.85
N LYS A 38 -13.01 14.12 16.65
CA LYS A 38 -14.01 14.24 17.71
C LYS A 38 -14.68 12.89 17.96
N TYR A 39 -14.73 12.44 19.21
CA TYR A 39 -15.42 11.21 19.58
C TYR A 39 -16.75 11.52 20.26
N ASP A 40 -17.85 10.98 19.71
CA ASP A 40 -19.19 11.03 20.31
C ASP A 40 -19.59 9.63 20.78
N GLU A 41 -19.58 9.43 22.09
CA GLU A 41 -19.88 8.14 22.70
C GLU A 41 -21.35 7.73 22.52
N ALA A 42 -22.28 8.69 22.50
CA ALA A 42 -23.70 8.42 22.32
C ALA A 42 -23.99 7.99 20.88
N GLU A 43 -23.36 8.66 19.91
CA GLU A 43 -23.43 8.27 18.49
C GLU A 43 -22.90 6.85 18.27
N GLN A 44 -21.70 6.54 18.79
CA GLN A 44 -21.11 5.20 18.63
C GLN A 44 -21.96 4.12 19.29
N LYS A 45 -22.49 4.35 20.49
CA LYS A 45 -23.43 3.41 21.15
C LYS A 45 -24.69 3.18 20.32
N ALA A 46 -25.22 4.21 19.66
CA ALA A 46 -26.40 4.08 18.80
C ALA A 46 -26.08 3.26 17.54
N ILE A 47 -24.92 3.47 16.92
CA ILE A 47 -24.45 2.70 15.76
C ILE A 47 -24.24 1.23 16.15
N ASP A 48 -23.58 0.96 17.28
CA ASP A 48 -23.34 -0.39 17.79
C ASP A 48 -24.62 -1.13 18.19
N ALA A 49 -25.65 -0.40 18.62
CA ALA A 49 -26.96 -0.96 18.88
C ALA A 49 -27.71 -1.29 17.57
N ALA A 50 -27.60 -0.43 16.56
CA ALA A 50 -28.28 -0.60 15.28
C ALA A 50 -27.64 -1.70 14.39
N LYS A 51 -26.32 -1.89 14.47
CA LYS A 51 -25.53 -2.87 13.70
C LYS A 51 -25.89 -2.91 12.20
N PRO A 52 -25.84 -1.77 11.48
CA PRO A 52 -26.30 -1.68 10.09
C PRO A 52 -25.56 -2.64 9.14
N TRP A 53 -24.30 -2.95 9.42
CA TRP A 53 -23.47 -3.90 8.67
C TRP A 53 -24.00 -5.34 8.65
N ARG A 54 -24.90 -5.72 9.56
CA ARG A 54 -25.53 -7.05 9.53
C ARG A 54 -26.46 -7.26 8.33
N SER A 55 -26.96 -6.17 7.75
CA SER A 55 -27.89 -6.22 6.62
C SER A 55 -27.18 -6.34 5.27
N ASP A 56 -25.92 -5.93 5.18
CA ASP A 56 -25.12 -5.92 3.96
C ASP A 56 -23.67 -6.35 4.26
N PRO A 57 -23.21 -7.52 3.79
CA PRO A 57 -21.82 -7.96 3.93
C PRO A 57 -20.77 -6.99 3.34
N HIS A 58 -21.19 -6.12 2.42
CA HIS A 58 -20.41 -5.05 1.80
C HIS A 58 -20.75 -3.65 2.32
N TYR A 59 -21.33 -3.56 3.52
CA TYR A 59 -21.70 -2.29 4.13
C TYR A 59 -20.52 -1.33 4.23
N PHE A 60 -19.36 -1.82 4.70
CA PHE A 60 -18.15 -1.01 4.78
C PHE A 60 -17.39 -1.03 3.45
N LYS A 61 -16.96 0.15 3.00
CA LYS A 61 -16.29 0.32 1.70
C LYS A 61 -14.97 1.07 1.80
N LYS A 62 -14.80 1.84 2.88
CA LYS A 62 -13.71 2.80 3.01
C LYS A 62 -13.04 2.70 4.37
N VAL A 63 -11.76 3.04 4.39
CA VAL A 63 -10.98 3.24 5.61
C VAL A 63 -10.28 4.59 5.52
N ARG A 64 -10.41 5.38 6.57
CA ARG A 64 -9.65 6.62 6.78
C ARG A 64 -8.64 6.36 7.88
N VAL A 65 -7.36 6.48 7.58
CA VAL A 65 -6.26 6.26 8.54
C VAL A 65 -5.61 7.59 8.86
N SER A 66 -5.50 7.93 10.15
CA SER A 66 -4.82 9.15 10.56
C SER A 66 -3.32 9.07 10.21
N ALA A 67 -2.70 10.21 9.93
CA ALA A 67 -1.26 10.27 9.68
C ALA A 67 -0.45 9.71 10.87
N LEU A 68 -0.92 9.92 12.09
CA LEU A 68 -0.32 9.37 13.31
C LEU A 68 -0.35 7.83 13.30
N ALA A 69 -1.52 7.24 13.05
CA ALA A 69 -1.70 5.80 12.96
C ALA A 69 -0.81 5.20 11.86
N LEU A 70 -0.80 5.82 10.68
CA LEU A 70 0.03 5.39 9.55
C LEU A 70 1.52 5.36 9.92
N ILE A 71 2.04 6.44 10.52
CA ILE A 71 3.45 6.53 10.92
C ILE A 71 3.79 5.49 11.98
N LYS A 72 2.94 5.32 13.01
CA LYS A 72 3.14 4.32 14.06
C LYS A 72 3.19 2.91 13.49
N MET A 73 2.22 2.56 12.65
CA MET A 73 2.21 1.23 12.02
C MET A 73 3.43 1.03 11.13
N ALA A 74 3.76 1.98 10.25
CA ALA A 74 4.92 1.88 9.35
C ALA A 74 6.26 1.78 10.11
N MET A 75 6.41 2.50 11.22
CA MET A 75 7.60 2.39 12.08
C MET A 75 7.66 1.03 12.77
N HIS A 76 6.54 0.55 13.30
CA HIS A 76 6.48 -0.73 13.99
C HIS A 76 6.74 -1.90 13.03
N THR A 77 6.07 -1.95 11.88
CA THR A 77 6.27 -3.01 10.88
C THR A 77 7.70 -3.01 10.34
N ARG A 78 8.31 -1.84 10.15
CA ARG A 78 9.72 -1.74 9.79
C ARG A 78 10.65 -2.28 10.88
N SER A 79 10.31 -2.09 12.17
CA SER A 79 11.12 -2.59 13.29
C SER A 79 11.13 -4.13 13.39
N GLY A 80 10.08 -4.80 12.89
CA GLY A 80 10.01 -6.27 12.79
C GLY A 80 10.96 -6.87 11.75
N GLY A 81 11.51 -6.06 10.84
CA GLY A 81 12.43 -6.52 9.80
C GLY A 81 11.75 -7.50 8.84
N ASN A 82 12.17 -8.76 8.87
CA ASN A 82 11.60 -9.84 8.06
C ASN A 82 10.58 -10.70 8.83
N LEU A 83 10.35 -10.40 10.12
CA LEU A 83 9.35 -11.09 10.93
C LEU A 83 8.03 -10.34 10.84
N GLU A 84 6.92 -11.09 10.87
CA GLU A 84 5.61 -10.50 10.98
C GLU A 84 5.43 -9.92 12.39
N VAL A 85 4.92 -8.70 12.48
CA VAL A 85 4.49 -8.09 13.73
C VAL A 85 3.05 -7.63 13.59
N MET A 86 2.35 -7.51 14.72
CA MET A 86 0.95 -7.08 14.71
C MET A 86 0.63 -6.10 15.83
N GLY A 87 -0.50 -5.42 15.70
CA GLY A 87 -1.02 -4.51 16.69
C GLY A 87 -2.51 -4.25 16.51
N MET A 88 -3.04 -3.38 17.35
CA MET A 88 -4.46 -3.05 17.37
C MET A 88 -4.70 -1.64 16.83
N LEU A 89 -5.87 -1.45 16.23
CA LEU A 89 -6.37 -0.20 15.69
C LEU A 89 -7.42 0.37 16.65
N THR A 90 -7.28 1.62 17.05
CA THR A 90 -8.32 2.34 17.81
C THR A 90 -8.95 3.42 16.96
N GLY A 91 -10.26 3.57 17.09
CA GLY A 91 -11.01 4.50 16.26
C GLY A 91 -12.51 4.39 16.43
N LYS A 92 -13.23 4.63 15.33
CA LYS A 92 -14.68 4.63 15.28
C LYS A 92 -15.21 4.25 13.90
N THR A 93 -16.52 4.06 13.79
CA THR A 93 -17.20 3.92 12.50
C THR A 93 -18.07 5.13 12.20
N MET A 94 -18.13 5.51 10.93
CA MET A 94 -18.96 6.62 10.44
C MET A 94 -19.57 6.21 9.09
N GLY A 95 -20.86 5.85 9.09
CA GLY A 95 -21.52 5.33 7.89
C GLY A 95 -20.83 4.05 7.38
N ASP A 96 -20.45 4.02 6.11
CA ASP A 96 -19.75 2.91 5.43
C ASP A 96 -18.21 2.95 5.61
N THR A 97 -17.72 3.78 6.52
CA THR A 97 -16.28 4.09 6.64
C THR A 97 -15.75 3.77 8.04
N PHE A 98 -14.63 3.05 8.09
CA PHE A 98 -13.80 2.96 9.30
C PHE A 98 -12.94 4.21 9.42
N VAL A 99 -12.85 4.78 10.62
CA VAL A 99 -11.96 5.91 10.93
C VAL A 99 -10.97 5.44 11.99
N VAL A 100 -9.74 5.15 11.56
CA VAL A 100 -8.63 4.74 12.41
C VAL A 100 -7.91 6.00 12.90
N LEU A 101 -7.96 6.23 14.20
CA LEU A 101 -7.43 7.44 14.84
C LEU A 101 -6.04 7.21 15.44
N ASP A 102 -5.82 6.06 16.08
CA ASP A 102 -4.53 5.68 16.64
C ASP A 102 -4.30 4.16 16.56
N THR A 103 -3.08 3.73 16.85
CA THR A 103 -2.70 2.31 16.88
C THR A 103 -1.71 2.05 18.01
N PHE A 104 -1.62 0.79 18.43
CA PHE A 104 -0.58 0.34 19.35
C PHE A 104 -0.07 -1.04 18.97
N ALA A 105 1.23 -1.25 19.18
CA ALA A 105 1.88 -2.54 18.95
C ALA A 105 1.48 -3.53 20.04
N LEU A 106 1.27 -4.79 19.66
CA LEU A 106 1.17 -5.87 20.63
C LEU A 106 2.58 -6.46 20.83
N PRO A 107 2.93 -6.92 22.05
CA PRO A 107 4.22 -7.52 22.34
C PRO A 107 4.28 -8.97 21.80
N VAL A 108 3.99 -9.13 20.52
CA VAL A 108 3.86 -10.43 19.87
C VAL A 108 4.65 -10.42 18.56
N GLU A 109 5.50 -11.43 18.41
CA GLU A 109 6.13 -11.72 17.13
C GLU A 109 5.23 -12.73 16.41
N GLY A 110 4.71 -12.32 15.26
CA GLY A 110 3.94 -13.17 14.38
C GLY A 110 4.87 -14.19 13.72
N THR A 111 4.47 -15.46 13.78
CA THR A 111 4.92 -16.43 12.79
C THR A 111 3.69 -16.92 12.05
N GLU A 112 3.75 -17.03 10.74
CA GLU A 112 2.69 -17.55 9.88
C GLU A 112 2.23 -18.98 10.25
N THR A 113 2.86 -19.64 11.22
CA THR A 113 2.47 -20.98 11.68
C THR A 113 1.88 -21.00 13.09
N ARG A 114 2.03 -19.94 13.89
CA ARG A 114 1.57 -19.89 15.28
C ARG A 114 1.24 -18.48 15.76
N VAL A 115 0.02 -18.32 16.26
CA VAL A 115 -0.37 -17.21 17.14
C VAL A 115 0.03 -17.56 18.56
N ASN A 116 1.30 -17.36 18.93
CA ASN A 116 1.83 -17.84 20.22
C ASN A 116 1.81 -16.79 21.34
N ALA A 117 0.81 -15.90 21.36
CA ALA A 117 0.77 -14.82 22.35
C ALA A 117 -0.64 -14.34 22.74
N ALA A 118 -1.69 -15.13 22.46
CA ALA A 118 -3.07 -14.70 22.72
C ALA A 118 -3.35 -14.35 24.19
N GLY A 119 -2.67 -14.97 25.16
CA GLY A 119 -2.85 -14.68 26.60
C GLY A 119 -2.29 -13.33 27.02
N GLU A 120 -0.98 -13.14 26.87
CA GLU A 120 -0.27 -11.93 27.28
C GLU A 120 -0.71 -10.69 26.47
N ALA A 121 -1.02 -10.87 25.18
CA ALA A 121 -1.52 -9.79 24.35
C ALA A 121 -2.91 -9.30 24.79
N ASN A 122 -3.77 -10.20 25.26
CA ASN A 122 -5.11 -9.83 25.75
C ASN A 122 -5.01 -9.02 27.05
N GLU A 123 -4.14 -9.41 27.98
CA GLU A 123 -3.88 -8.64 29.22
C GLU A 123 -3.36 -7.24 28.87
N TYR A 124 -2.33 -7.17 28.02
CA TYR A 124 -1.79 -5.90 27.55
C TYR A 124 -2.85 -5.01 26.88
N MET A 125 -3.73 -5.58 26.06
CA MET A 125 -4.81 -4.85 25.39
C MET A 125 -5.79 -4.22 26.40
N VAL A 126 -6.19 -4.96 27.43
CA VAL A 126 -7.10 -4.46 28.47
C VAL A 126 -6.44 -3.31 29.24
N ASP A 127 -5.19 -3.48 29.65
CA ASP A 127 -4.45 -2.45 30.38
C ASP A 127 -4.24 -1.20 29.52
N PHE A 128 -3.87 -1.36 28.24
CA PHE A 128 -3.63 -0.25 27.32
C PHE A 128 -4.90 0.57 27.06
N ILE A 129 -6.04 -0.09 26.82
CA ILE A 129 -7.32 0.59 26.61
C ILE A 129 -7.79 1.28 27.91
N THR A 130 -7.55 0.67 29.07
CA THR A 130 -7.89 1.27 30.37
C THR A 130 -7.07 2.54 30.60
N ALA A 131 -5.75 2.48 30.41
CA ALA A 131 -4.86 3.64 30.53
C ALA A 131 -5.21 4.76 29.54
N ASN A 132 -5.60 4.41 28.31
CA ASN A 132 -6.07 5.39 27.33
C ASN A 132 -7.31 6.16 27.82
N LYS A 133 -8.27 5.46 28.42
CA LYS A 133 -9.49 6.10 28.95
C LYS A 133 -9.16 7.07 30.09
N GLU A 134 -8.19 6.75 30.94
CA GLU A 134 -7.73 7.63 32.02
C GLU A 134 -7.15 8.96 31.52
N VAL A 135 -6.56 8.97 30.33
CA VAL A 135 -6.02 10.19 29.69
C VAL A 135 -6.98 10.83 28.67
N GLY A 136 -8.26 10.42 28.68
CA GLY A 136 -9.31 10.99 27.85
C GLY A 136 -9.32 10.52 26.39
N ARG A 137 -8.63 9.42 26.06
CA ARG A 137 -8.74 8.73 24.77
C ARG A 137 -9.84 7.68 24.88
N LEU A 138 -10.99 7.98 24.28
CA LEU A 138 -12.24 7.23 24.46
C LEU A 138 -12.49 6.21 23.35
N GLU A 139 -11.68 6.23 22.29
CA GLU A 139 -11.78 5.35 21.14
C GLU A 139 -11.54 3.89 21.55
N ASN A 140 -12.46 3.02 21.17
CA ASN A 140 -12.30 1.58 21.36
C ASN A 140 -11.52 0.97 20.19
N VAL A 141 -11.17 -0.31 20.35
CA VAL A 141 -10.57 -1.12 19.30
C VAL A 141 -11.59 -1.32 18.17
N VAL A 142 -11.19 -1.04 16.93
CA VAL A 142 -12.01 -1.22 15.71
C VAL A 142 -11.38 -2.19 14.71
N GLY A 143 -10.22 -2.75 15.03
CA GLY A 143 -9.50 -3.65 14.15
C GLY A 143 -8.11 -3.98 14.63
N TRP A 144 -7.37 -4.64 13.76
CA TRP A 144 -5.98 -5.03 13.94
C TRP A 144 -5.18 -4.74 12.68
N TYR A 145 -3.87 -4.65 12.83
CA TYR A 145 -2.95 -4.59 11.71
C TYR A 145 -1.81 -5.58 11.89
N HIS A 146 -1.23 -6.03 10.78
CA HIS A 146 0.00 -6.81 10.78
C HIS A 146 0.86 -6.51 9.55
N SER A 147 2.10 -6.99 9.58
CA SER A 147 3.04 -6.80 8.48
C SER A 147 3.19 -8.05 7.62
N HIS A 148 3.28 -7.88 6.31
CA HIS A 148 3.72 -8.90 5.36
C HIS A 148 5.04 -8.46 4.68
N PRO A 149 6.22 -8.80 5.22
CA PRO A 149 7.49 -8.29 4.71
C PRO A 149 7.88 -8.89 3.34
N GLY A 150 7.63 -8.15 2.26
CA GLY A 150 8.13 -8.45 0.91
C GLY A 150 7.20 -9.24 0.00
N TYR A 151 6.01 -9.66 0.46
CA TYR A 151 5.06 -10.46 -0.33
C TYR A 151 3.71 -9.78 -0.57
N GLY A 152 3.61 -8.47 -0.30
CA GLY A 152 2.43 -7.67 -0.63
C GLY A 152 1.33 -7.72 0.42
N CYS A 153 0.30 -6.90 0.23
CA CYS A 153 -0.79 -6.72 1.17
C CYS A 153 -2.00 -7.56 0.72
N TRP A 154 -2.25 -8.66 1.41
CA TRP A 154 -3.36 -9.60 1.21
C TRP A 154 -3.57 -10.40 2.51
N LEU A 155 -4.67 -11.16 2.62
CA LEU A 155 -4.92 -12.02 3.79
C LEU A 155 -4.63 -13.49 3.46
N SER A 156 -3.77 -14.13 4.25
CA SER A 156 -3.54 -15.57 4.25
C SER A 156 -4.77 -16.34 4.79
N GLY A 157 -4.75 -17.68 4.70
CA GLY A 157 -5.79 -18.49 5.34
C GLY A 157 -5.91 -18.30 6.85
N ILE A 158 -4.79 -18.04 7.52
CA ILE A 158 -4.73 -17.77 8.97
C ILE A 158 -5.27 -16.37 9.27
N ASP A 159 -4.93 -15.38 8.45
CA ASP A 159 -5.46 -14.03 8.59
C ASP A 159 -6.97 -14.00 8.37
N CYS A 160 -7.47 -14.74 7.37
CA CYS A 160 -8.90 -14.89 7.13
C CYS A 160 -9.60 -15.51 8.35
N SER A 161 -9.03 -16.57 8.92
CA SER A 161 -9.58 -17.24 10.11
C SER A 161 -9.60 -16.31 11.33
N THR A 162 -8.50 -15.59 11.57
CA THR A 162 -8.37 -14.60 12.66
C THR A 162 -9.36 -13.46 12.49
N GLN A 163 -9.46 -12.92 11.27
CA GLN A 163 -10.38 -11.84 10.95
C GLN A 163 -11.84 -12.27 11.06
N MET A 164 -12.20 -13.49 10.64
CA MET A 164 -13.54 -14.04 10.81
C MET A 164 -13.91 -14.18 12.29
N LEU A 165 -13.00 -14.69 13.12
CA LEU A 165 -13.20 -14.80 14.57
C LEU A 165 -13.41 -13.42 15.21
N ASN A 166 -12.59 -12.45 14.85
CA ASN A 166 -12.75 -11.08 15.37
C ASN A 166 -14.05 -10.43 14.88
N GLN A 167 -14.43 -10.61 13.62
CA GLN A 167 -15.72 -10.15 13.10
C GLN A 167 -16.91 -10.84 13.77
N GLN A 168 -16.75 -12.07 14.28
CA GLN A 168 -17.81 -12.79 15.00
C GLN A 168 -18.03 -12.25 16.42
N PHE A 169 -16.95 -11.95 17.14
CA PHE A 169 -17.02 -11.61 18.58
C PHE A 169 -16.85 -10.12 18.90
N GLN A 170 -16.23 -9.35 18.00
CA GLN A 170 -15.86 -7.93 18.21
C GLN A 170 -16.34 -7.04 17.04
N GLU A 171 -17.47 -7.38 16.42
CA GLU A 171 -18.01 -6.61 15.29
C GLU A 171 -18.42 -5.17 15.71
N PRO A 172 -18.02 -4.11 14.97
CA PRO A 172 -17.33 -4.10 13.68
C PRO A 172 -15.78 -4.14 13.79
N PHE A 173 -15.13 -4.98 12.97
CA PHE A 173 -13.68 -5.22 13.04
C PHE A 173 -12.94 -5.18 11.70
N LEU A 174 -11.86 -4.42 11.58
CA LEU A 174 -11.06 -4.23 10.36
C LEU A 174 -9.71 -4.97 10.42
N ALA A 175 -9.21 -5.48 9.30
CA ALA A 175 -7.81 -5.92 9.15
C ALA A 175 -7.02 -4.95 8.24
N ILE A 176 -5.83 -4.52 8.66
CA ILE A 176 -4.89 -3.75 7.84
C ILE A 176 -3.59 -4.55 7.67
N VAL A 177 -3.09 -4.66 6.44
CA VAL A 177 -1.79 -5.28 6.13
C VAL A 177 -0.85 -4.21 5.61
N ILE A 178 0.40 -4.21 6.08
CA ILE A 178 1.45 -3.31 5.60
C ILE A 178 2.66 -4.12 5.15
N ASP A 179 3.20 -3.82 3.97
CA ASP A 179 4.47 -4.40 3.53
C ASP A 179 5.61 -3.38 3.76
N PRO A 180 6.38 -3.48 4.86
CA PRO A 180 7.44 -2.53 5.15
C PRO A 180 8.59 -2.60 4.15
N VAL A 181 8.82 -3.75 3.53
CA VAL A 181 9.93 -3.96 2.58
C VAL A 181 9.59 -3.29 1.25
N ARG A 182 8.38 -3.52 0.73
CA ARG A 182 7.89 -2.85 -0.48
C ARG A 182 7.70 -1.36 -0.29
N THR A 183 7.30 -0.93 0.91
CA THR A 183 7.19 0.49 1.24
C THR A 183 8.52 1.23 1.00
N VAL A 184 9.64 0.65 1.45
CA VAL A 184 10.97 1.26 1.22
C VAL A 184 11.38 1.17 -0.25
N ALA A 185 11.00 0.11 -0.97
CA ALA A 185 11.33 -0.07 -2.39
C ALA A 185 10.57 0.89 -3.31
N ALA A 186 9.28 1.06 -3.08
CA ALA A 186 8.40 1.91 -3.87
C ALA A 186 8.46 3.39 -3.49
N GLY A 187 8.86 3.72 -2.25
CA GLY A 187 8.81 5.09 -1.73
C GLY A 187 7.40 5.57 -1.36
N LYS A 188 6.40 4.69 -1.46
CA LYS A 188 5.00 4.87 -1.05
C LYS A 188 4.66 3.80 -0.02
N VAL A 189 3.86 4.13 0.99
CA VAL A 189 3.41 3.12 1.96
C VAL A 189 2.55 2.06 1.25
N GLU A 190 3.04 0.83 1.24
CA GLU A 190 2.30 -0.33 0.72
C GLU A 190 1.38 -0.83 1.83
N ILE A 191 0.09 -0.52 1.70
CA ILE A 191 -0.94 -0.79 2.71
C ILE A 191 -2.22 -1.29 2.04
N GLY A 192 -2.82 -2.32 2.60
CA GLY A 192 -4.13 -2.81 2.22
C GLY A 192 -5.05 -2.92 3.43
N ALA A 193 -6.33 -2.65 3.25
CA ALA A 193 -7.34 -2.82 4.28
C ALA A 193 -8.41 -3.81 3.80
N PHE A 194 -8.80 -4.73 4.67
CA PHE A 194 -9.59 -5.89 4.28
C PHE A 194 -10.66 -6.24 5.30
N ARG A 195 -11.72 -6.86 4.80
CA ARG A 195 -12.74 -7.55 5.61
C ARG A 195 -13.10 -8.89 4.98
N THR A 196 -13.36 -9.88 5.81
CA THR A 196 -13.78 -11.21 5.34
C THR A 196 -15.29 -11.25 5.13
N TYR A 197 -15.71 -12.06 4.16
CA TYR A 197 -17.11 -12.38 3.96
C TYR A 197 -17.61 -13.34 5.05
N PRO A 198 -18.89 -13.25 5.45
CA PRO A 198 -19.51 -14.29 6.27
C PRO A 198 -19.48 -15.65 5.58
N GLU A 199 -19.39 -16.75 6.33
CA GLU A 199 -19.29 -18.13 5.80
C GLU A 199 -20.42 -18.50 4.82
N ASN A 200 -21.62 -17.95 5.03
CA ASN A 200 -22.80 -18.23 4.22
C ASN A 200 -22.94 -17.31 3.00
N TYR A 201 -22.01 -16.38 2.79
CA TYR A 201 -22.06 -15.44 1.69
C TYR A 201 -21.11 -15.87 0.57
N LYS A 202 -21.66 -16.08 -0.62
CA LYS A 202 -20.86 -16.22 -1.84
C LYS A 202 -20.81 -14.88 -2.55
N PRO A 203 -19.62 -14.27 -2.75
CA PRO A 203 -19.53 -13.02 -3.48
C PRO A 203 -20.04 -13.24 -4.91
N PRO A 204 -20.87 -12.32 -5.45
CA PRO A 204 -21.19 -12.33 -6.88
C PRO A 204 -19.87 -12.25 -7.65
N GLU A 205 -19.68 -13.17 -8.62
CA GLU A 205 -18.42 -13.46 -9.33
C GLU A 205 -17.40 -12.32 -9.26
N ALA A 206 -16.24 -12.61 -8.63
CA ALA A 206 -15.14 -11.70 -8.35
C ALA A 206 -15.15 -10.47 -9.25
N ARG A 207 -15.73 -9.36 -8.78
CA ARG A 207 -15.59 -8.07 -9.43
C ARG A 207 -14.10 -7.74 -9.42
N GLY A 208 -13.45 -8.10 -10.52
CA GLY A 208 -12.01 -8.10 -10.73
C GLY A 208 -11.40 -6.73 -10.47
N SER A 209 -11.03 -6.52 -9.23
CA SER A 209 -10.28 -5.37 -8.76
C SER A 209 -9.32 -5.76 -7.64
N SER A 210 -8.90 -7.02 -7.57
CA SER A 210 -7.62 -7.30 -6.92
C SER A 210 -6.56 -6.66 -7.80
N GLU A 211 -6.09 -5.49 -7.36
CA GLU A 211 -4.96 -4.81 -7.96
C GLU A 211 -3.81 -5.82 -8.07
N TYR A 212 -3.23 -5.97 -9.27
CA TYR A 212 -2.20 -6.98 -9.49
C TYR A 212 -1.00 -6.67 -8.61
N GLN A 213 -0.71 -7.56 -7.67
CA GLN A 213 0.50 -7.52 -6.86
C GLN A 213 1.40 -8.71 -7.23
N THR A 214 2.70 -8.46 -7.32
CA THR A 214 3.71 -9.51 -7.49
C THR A 214 3.74 -10.34 -6.20
N ILE A 215 3.29 -11.58 -6.23
CA ILE A 215 3.35 -12.51 -5.09
C ILE A 215 4.51 -13.49 -5.32
N PRO A 216 5.38 -13.74 -4.33
CA PRO A 216 6.40 -14.78 -4.41
C PRO A 216 5.83 -16.19 -4.66
N LEU A 217 6.61 -17.06 -5.30
CA LEU A 217 6.17 -18.41 -5.68
C LEU A 217 5.76 -19.28 -4.49
N ASP A 218 6.42 -19.15 -3.35
CA ASP A 218 6.13 -19.87 -2.12
C ASP A 218 4.79 -19.45 -1.48
N ARG A 219 4.19 -18.34 -1.93
CA ARG A 219 2.95 -17.76 -1.37
C ARG A 219 1.77 -17.74 -2.32
N ILE A 220 2.00 -18.01 -3.60
CA ILE A 220 0.98 -17.84 -4.64
C ILE A 220 -0.22 -18.80 -4.48
N GLU A 221 0.02 -20.00 -3.94
CA GLU A 221 -1.03 -20.99 -3.70
C GLU A 221 -1.99 -20.54 -2.59
N ASP A 222 -1.43 -20.12 -1.44
CA ASP A 222 -2.21 -19.64 -0.30
C ASP A 222 -3.02 -18.38 -0.68
N PHE A 223 -2.38 -17.44 -1.38
CA PHE A 223 -3.08 -16.28 -1.94
C PHE A 223 -4.25 -16.71 -2.85
N GLY A 224 -4.00 -17.64 -3.78
CA GLY A 224 -5.00 -18.07 -4.77
C GLY A 224 -6.22 -18.76 -4.17
N VAL A 225 -6.06 -19.50 -3.07
CA VAL A 225 -7.16 -20.22 -2.39
C VAL A 225 -8.05 -19.26 -1.59
N HIS A 226 -7.47 -18.25 -0.95
CA HIS A 226 -8.17 -17.38 0.00
C HIS A 226 -8.60 -16.02 -0.59
N ALA A 227 -8.15 -15.64 -1.79
CA ALA A 227 -8.46 -14.35 -2.42
C ALA A 227 -9.97 -14.02 -2.56
N ASN A 228 -10.85 -15.02 -2.59
CA ASN A 228 -12.31 -14.81 -2.69
C ASN A 228 -13.01 -14.75 -1.32
N GLN A 229 -12.29 -14.91 -0.21
CA GLN A 229 -12.85 -14.93 1.15
C GLN A 229 -12.93 -13.54 1.79
N TYR A 230 -12.30 -12.54 1.18
CA TYR A 230 -12.28 -11.16 1.66
C TYR A 230 -12.46 -10.16 0.51
N TYR A 231 -12.67 -8.91 0.87
CA TYR A 231 -12.67 -7.78 -0.06
C TYR A 231 -11.78 -6.65 0.44
N PRO A 232 -11.14 -5.91 -0.47
CA PRO A 232 -10.39 -4.71 -0.13
C PRO A 232 -11.34 -3.55 0.15
N LEU A 233 -10.96 -2.68 1.08
CA LEU A 233 -11.58 -1.39 1.33
C LEU A 233 -10.68 -0.28 0.77
N ASP A 234 -11.30 0.80 0.32
CA ASP A 234 -10.60 1.98 -0.20
C ASP A 234 -9.89 2.72 0.95
N VAL A 235 -8.56 2.75 0.92
CA VAL A 235 -7.72 3.35 1.97
C VAL A 235 -7.45 4.80 1.62
N SER A 236 -7.76 5.69 2.56
CA SER A 236 -7.47 7.13 2.46
C SER A 236 -6.82 7.62 3.75
N PHE A 237 -6.06 8.70 3.67
CA PHE A 237 -5.36 9.26 4.82
C PHE A 237 -5.90 10.63 5.18
N PHE A 238 -5.85 10.96 6.48
CA PHE A 238 -6.18 12.29 6.96
C PHE A 238 -5.20 12.74 8.03
N LYS A 239 -5.04 14.05 8.16
CA LYS A 239 -4.21 14.69 9.18
C LYS A 239 -4.98 15.88 9.75
N SER A 240 -4.74 16.21 11.02
CA SER A 240 -5.32 17.42 11.61
C SER A 240 -4.64 18.68 11.05
N ALA A 241 -5.26 19.83 11.29
CA ALA A 241 -4.62 21.11 11.02
C ALA A 241 -3.30 21.28 11.80
N GLY A 242 -3.26 20.80 13.04
CA GLY A 242 -2.05 20.81 13.89
C GLY A 242 -0.96 19.88 13.36
N ASP A 243 -1.32 18.66 12.96
CA ASP A 243 -0.37 17.71 12.36
C ASP A 243 0.22 18.26 11.07
N SER A 244 -0.58 18.97 10.26
CA SER A 244 -0.10 19.62 9.03
C SER A 244 1.03 20.59 9.34
N GLN A 245 0.83 21.51 10.30
CA GLN A 245 1.86 22.47 10.70
C GLN A 245 3.11 21.77 11.26
N LEU A 246 2.94 20.72 12.05
CA LEU A 246 4.07 19.98 12.63
C LEU A 246 4.87 19.23 11.56
N LEU A 247 4.19 18.59 10.61
CA LEU A 247 4.84 17.88 9.51
C LEU A 247 5.62 18.84 8.60
N ASP A 248 5.09 20.04 8.34
CA ASP A 248 5.79 21.09 7.57
C ASP A 248 7.10 21.50 8.28
N LEU A 249 7.04 21.71 9.60
CA LEU A 249 8.22 22.02 10.41
C LEU A 249 9.22 20.85 10.43
N LEU A 250 8.73 19.62 10.49
CA LEU A 250 9.58 18.42 10.51
C LEU A 250 10.29 18.25 9.15
N TRP A 251 9.59 18.51 8.05
CA TRP A 251 10.15 18.49 6.70
C TRP A 251 11.34 19.44 6.56
N SER A 252 11.24 20.65 7.14
CA SER A 252 12.33 21.64 7.13
C SER A 252 13.63 21.15 7.78
N LYS A 253 13.58 20.11 8.63
CA LYS A 253 14.74 19.49 9.27
C LYS A 253 15.13 18.14 8.67
N TYR A 254 14.16 17.37 8.16
CA TYR A 254 14.37 15.99 7.71
C TYR A 254 14.72 15.83 6.23
N TRP A 255 14.63 16.90 5.41
CA TRP A 255 14.97 16.87 3.99
C TRP A 255 16.37 16.28 3.70
N VAL A 256 17.34 16.48 4.59
CA VAL A 256 18.70 15.94 4.48
C VAL A 256 18.67 14.41 4.43
N SER A 257 17.83 13.76 5.25
CA SER A 257 17.70 12.30 5.28
C SER A 257 17.20 11.74 3.95
N THR A 258 16.26 12.44 3.31
CA THR A 258 15.77 12.10 1.97
C THR A 258 16.89 12.15 0.93
N LEU A 259 17.78 13.14 1.02
CA LEU A 259 18.93 13.27 0.12
C LEU A 259 20.09 12.35 0.47
N SER A 260 20.23 11.89 1.71
CA SER A 260 21.31 10.96 2.10
C SER A 260 20.93 9.48 2.00
N SER A 261 19.67 9.15 1.75
CA SER A 261 19.21 7.76 1.66
C SER A 261 19.65 7.04 0.39
N SER A 262 19.78 5.72 0.42
CA SER A 262 20.01 4.91 -0.78
C SER A 262 19.18 3.64 -0.73
N THR A 263 18.09 3.62 -1.49
CA THR A 263 17.17 2.48 -1.59
C THR A 263 17.85 1.24 -2.17
N LEU A 264 18.84 1.44 -3.07
CA LEU A 264 19.65 0.36 -3.63
C LEU A 264 20.47 -0.39 -2.58
N VAL A 265 20.93 0.32 -1.54
CA VAL A 265 21.71 -0.28 -0.45
C VAL A 265 20.78 -0.88 0.60
N SER A 266 19.75 -0.14 1.03
CA SER A 266 18.85 -0.59 2.09
C SER A 266 18.07 -1.85 1.72
N ASN A 267 17.72 -2.02 0.43
CA ASN A 267 16.83 -3.10 -0.03
C ASN A 267 17.57 -4.20 -0.80
N ARG A 268 18.90 -4.26 -0.69
CA ARG A 268 19.73 -5.20 -1.47
C ARG A 268 19.28 -6.66 -1.36
N ALA A 269 18.95 -7.11 -0.14
CA ALA A 269 18.50 -8.48 0.11
C ALA A 269 17.14 -8.78 -0.56
N PHE A 270 16.20 -7.84 -0.46
CA PHE A 270 14.89 -7.94 -1.11
C PHE A 270 15.02 -8.03 -2.63
N ILE A 271 15.83 -7.15 -3.23
CA ILE A 271 16.12 -7.15 -4.67
C ILE A 271 16.69 -8.50 -5.11
N ALA A 272 17.68 -9.04 -4.37
CA ALA A 272 18.27 -10.33 -4.69
C ALA A 272 17.22 -11.46 -4.61
N GLY A 273 16.35 -11.42 -3.61
CA GLY A 273 15.24 -12.35 -3.46
C GLY A 273 14.23 -12.26 -4.61
N GLN A 274 13.84 -11.06 -5.03
CA GLN A 274 12.94 -10.85 -6.18
C GLN A 274 13.53 -11.40 -7.48
N ILE A 275 14.85 -11.22 -7.71
CA ILE A 275 15.52 -11.76 -8.89
C ILE A 275 15.53 -13.31 -8.85
N ALA A 276 15.79 -13.89 -7.68
CA ALA A 276 15.74 -15.34 -7.50
C ALA A 276 14.32 -15.91 -7.72
N ASP A 277 13.29 -15.25 -7.18
CA ASP A 277 11.89 -15.60 -7.41
C ASP A 277 11.51 -15.51 -8.90
N LEU A 278 11.93 -14.42 -9.57
CA LEU A 278 11.69 -14.23 -11.00
C LEU A 278 12.35 -15.33 -11.85
N ALA A 279 13.55 -15.77 -11.47
CA ALA A 279 14.22 -16.89 -12.13
C ALA A 279 13.42 -18.19 -11.96
N GLY A 280 12.94 -18.49 -10.75
CA GLY A 280 12.05 -19.64 -10.52
C GLY A 280 10.74 -19.57 -11.33
N LYS A 281 10.14 -18.38 -11.45
CA LYS A 281 8.92 -18.18 -12.26
C LYS A 281 9.19 -18.38 -13.76
N LEU A 282 10.36 -17.94 -14.24
CA LEU A 282 10.79 -18.16 -15.62
C LEU A 282 10.97 -19.65 -15.91
N GLU A 283 11.58 -20.42 -15.01
CA GLU A 283 11.74 -21.88 -15.15
C GLU A 283 10.37 -22.60 -15.21
N GLN A 284 9.41 -22.20 -14.38
CA GLN A 284 8.04 -22.73 -14.45
C GLN A 284 7.34 -22.37 -15.76
N ALA A 285 7.51 -21.14 -16.25
CA ALA A 285 6.96 -20.70 -17.51
C ALA A 285 7.57 -21.46 -18.69
N GLU A 286 8.88 -21.71 -18.68
CA GLU A 286 9.58 -22.52 -19.68
C GLU A 286 9.02 -23.95 -19.74
N GLY A 287 8.85 -24.59 -18.57
CA GLY A 287 8.24 -25.92 -18.47
C GLY A 287 6.84 -26.00 -19.11
N SER A 288 6.04 -24.95 -18.93
CA SER A 288 4.69 -24.86 -19.53
C SER A 288 4.68 -24.73 -21.05
N VAL A 289 5.66 -24.01 -21.62
CA VAL A 289 5.82 -23.84 -23.07
C VAL A 289 6.42 -25.10 -23.70
N GLY A 290 7.39 -25.74 -23.05
CA GLY A 290 8.02 -26.98 -23.51
C GLY A 290 7.08 -28.19 -23.52
N ALA A 291 6.13 -28.26 -22.58
CA ALA A 291 5.11 -29.31 -22.54
C ALA A 291 3.98 -29.08 -23.57
N GLY A 292 3.59 -27.83 -23.83
CA GLY A 292 2.56 -27.48 -24.82
C GLY A 292 2.99 -27.72 -26.28
N GLY A 293 4.30 -27.79 -26.57
CA GLY A 293 4.83 -28.04 -27.91
C GLY A 293 5.01 -29.51 -28.30
N ARG A 294 4.80 -30.46 -27.37
CA ARG A 294 5.15 -31.89 -27.58
C ARG A 294 3.96 -32.84 -27.66
N GLY A 295 2.75 -32.33 -27.93
CA GLY A 295 1.52 -33.13 -28.09
C GLY A 295 0.75 -32.89 -29.40
N GLY A 296 1.43 -32.42 -30.45
CA GLY A 296 0.79 -31.91 -31.67
C GLY A 296 1.11 -32.66 -32.96
N GLU A 297 1.44 -33.96 -32.91
CA GLU A 297 1.51 -34.82 -34.11
C GLU A 297 1.02 -36.24 -33.75
N GLY A 298 -0.31 -36.43 -33.79
CA GLY A 298 -0.89 -37.75 -33.61
C GLY A 298 -2.35 -37.74 -33.21
N PHE A 299 -3.25 -37.39 -34.15
CA PHE A 299 -4.47 -38.12 -34.49
C PHE A 299 -5.34 -37.27 -35.43
N ALA A 300 -5.15 -37.47 -36.73
CA ALA A 300 -6.21 -37.24 -37.69
C ALA A 300 -7.17 -38.45 -37.64
N MET A 301 -8.48 -38.15 -37.63
CA MET A 301 -9.65 -39.02 -37.85
C MET A 301 -10.56 -39.22 -36.63
N GLY A 302 -11.63 -38.42 -36.55
CA GLY A 302 -12.73 -38.61 -35.62
C GLY A 302 -13.70 -37.42 -35.62
N VAL A 303 -14.64 -37.40 -36.57
CA VAL A 303 -15.71 -36.40 -36.68
C VAL A 303 -16.69 -36.54 -35.50
N GLY A 304 -16.86 -35.48 -34.71
CA GLY A 304 -17.91 -35.37 -33.69
C GLY A 304 -18.10 -33.92 -33.23
N PRO A 305 -19.32 -33.35 -33.21
CA PRO A 305 -19.53 -31.96 -32.83
C PRO A 305 -19.63 -31.86 -31.30
N GLY A 306 -18.58 -31.40 -30.63
CA GLY A 306 -18.64 -31.25 -29.19
C GLY A 306 -17.39 -30.64 -28.58
N LYS A 307 -17.53 -29.39 -28.12
CA LYS A 307 -16.63 -28.65 -27.22
C LYS A 307 -15.23 -28.35 -27.76
N ALA A 308 -15.07 -27.13 -28.27
CA ALA A 308 -13.80 -26.44 -28.23
C ALA A 308 -13.30 -26.38 -26.77
N PRO A 309 -12.02 -26.68 -26.49
CA PRO A 309 -11.45 -26.39 -25.19
C PRO A 309 -11.41 -24.87 -25.06
N GLY A 310 -12.29 -24.34 -24.22
CA GLY A 310 -12.35 -22.91 -23.92
C GLY A 310 -11.03 -22.46 -23.33
N GLY A 311 -10.23 -21.75 -24.13
CA GLY A 311 -9.13 -20.94 -23.65
C GLY A 311 -9.69 -19.89 -22.71
N GLY A 312 -9.63 -20.17 -21.41
CA GLY A 312 -9.93 -19.19 -20.38
C GLY A 312 -9.07 -17.95 -20.63
N LYS A 313 -9.70 -16.77 -20.55
CA LYS A 313 -9.07 -15.44 -20.63
C LYS A 313 -8.15 -15.18 -19.42
N GLY A 314 -7.27 -16.11 -19.08
CA GLY A 314 -6.22 -15.94 -18.08
C GLY A 314 -4.97 -15.38 -18.77
N GLN A 315 -4.31 -14.41 -18.15
CA GLN A 315 -3.00 -13.93 -18.63
C GLN A 315 -2.01 -15.09 -18.64
N SER A 316 -1.26 -15.24 -19.73
CA SER A 316 -0.17 -16.23 -19.85
C SER A 316 0.79 -16.11 -18.67
N GLN A 317 1.34 -17.23 -18.19
CA GLN A 317 2.37 -17.22 -17.14
C GLN A 317 3.55 -16.33 -17.54
N LEU A 318 3.96 -16.37 -18.81
CA LEU A 318 5.01 -15.50 -19.34
C LEU A 318 4.62 -14.01 -19.26
N ALA A 319 3.34 -13.67 -19.44
CA ALA A 319 2.87 -12.29 -19.31
C ALA A 319 2.90 -11.79 -17.86
N LYS A 320 2.67 -12.67 -16.87
CA LYS A 320 2.84 -12.34 -15.44
C LYS A 320 4.31 -12.10 -15.11
N VAL A 321 5.18 -13.01 -15.56
CA VAL A 321 6.63 -12.88 -15.42
C VAL A 321 7.17 -11.59 -16.04
N ALA A 322 6.69 -11.22 -17.23
CA ALA A 322 7.08 -9.98 -17.90
C ALA A 322 6.65 -8.73 -17.10
N ARG A 323 5.53 -8.77 -16.36
CA ARG A 323 5.12 -7.67 -15.48
C ARG A 323 5.96 -7.62 -14.21
N ASP A 324 6.21 -8.76 -13.59
CA ASP A 324 7.06 -8.85 -12.40
C ASP A 324 8.49 -8.36 -12.70
N SER A 325 9.05 -8.74 -13.87
CA SER A 325 10.36 -8.27 -14.31
C SER A 325 10.38 -6.77 -14.62
N ALA A 326 9.35 -6.25 -15.29
CA ALA A 326 9.23 -4.82 -15.58
C ALA A 326 9.12 -3.99 -14.28
N LYS A 327 8.35 -4.47 -13.30
CA LYS A 327 8.22 -3.82 -11.99
C LYS A 327 9.56 -3.78 -11.25
N ALA A 328 10.25 -4.92 -11.15
CA ALA A 328 11.56 -5.00 -10.51
C ALA A 328 12.59 -4.09 -11.20
N ALA A 329 12.59 -4.04 -12.53
CA ALA A 329 13.47 -3.15 -13.29
C ALA A 329 13.16 -1.67 -13.04
N ALA A 330 11.89 -1.27 -12.99
CA ALA A 330 11.49 0.11 -12.73
C ALA A 330 11.94 0.58 -11.34
N GLU A 331 11.79 -0.25 -10.31
CA GLU A 331 12.25 0.06 -8.94
C GLU A 331 13.78 0.24 -8.87
N GLN A 332 14.54 -0.63 -9.55
CA GLN A 332 16.00 -0.52 -9.68
C GLN A 332 16.42 0.79 -10.39
N ILE A 333 15.76 1.11 -11.50
CA ILE A 333 16.02 2.33 -12.28
C ILE A 333 15.75 3.58 -11.43
N ASN A 334 14.64 3.62 -10.67
CA ASN A 334 14.34 4.74 -9.77
C ASN A 334 15.41 4.93 -8.70
N GLY A 335 15.93 3.82 -8.14
CA GLY A 335 17.07 3.86 -7.21
C GLY A 335 18.32 4.45 -7.86
N LEU A 336 18.65 4.05 -9.09
CA LEU A 336 19.81 4.55 -9.84
C LEU A 336 19.66 6.01 -10.26
N ILE A 337 18.46 6.43 -10.69
CA ILE A 337 18.14 7.84 -10.98
C ILE A 337 18.42 8.69 -9.75
N THR A 338 17.95 8.24 -8.58
CA THR A 338 18.18 8.95 -7.31
C THR A 338 19.67 9.13 -7.00
N GLN A 339 20.50 8.09 -7.22
CA GLN A 339 21.95 8.20 -7.03
C GLN A 339 22.62 9.11 -8.07
N THR A 340 22.16 9.05 -9.33
CA THR A 340 22.67 9.89 -10.41
C THR A 340 22.37 11.37 -10.16
N ILE A 341 21.16 11.69 -9.70
CA ILE A 341 20.77 13.05 -9.31
C ILE A 341 21.67 13.54 -8.17
N LYS A 342 21.93 12.71 -7.15
CA LYS A 342 22.81 13.05 -6.03
C LYS A 342 24.24 13.29 -6.50
N ASP A 343 24.76 12.46 -7.40
CA ASP A 343 26.08 12.65 -7.98
C ASP A 343 26.18 13.98 -8.75
N ILE A 344 25.19 14.28 -9.59
CA ILE A 344 25.13 15.54 -10.35
C ILE A 344 25.04 16.74 -9.41
N ALA A 345 24.23 16.66 -8.35
CA ALA A 345 23.99 17.77 -7.44
C ALA A 345 25.15 18.05 -6.49
N PHE A 346 25.87 17.02 -6.03
CA PHE A 346 26.84 17.15 -4.93
C PHE A 346 28.28 16.84 -5.31
N ASN A 347 28.53 15.97 -6.30
CA ASN A 347 29.88 15.50 -6.61
C ASN A 347 30.45 16.12 -7.88
N ARG A 348 29.59 16.63 -8.77
CA ARG A 348 30.08 17.35 -9.95
C ARG A 348 30.41 18.79 -9.56
N PRO A 349 31.59 19.30 -9.98
CA PRO A 349 31.87 20.72 -9.79
C PRO A 349 30.76 21.51 -10.45
N ILE A 350 30.19 22.48 -9.71
CA ILE A 350 29.38 23.54 -10.31
C ILE A 350 30.32 24.17 -11.33
N VAL A 351 30.12 23.83 -12.61
CA VAL A 351 30.85 24.50 -13.67
C VAL A 351 30.44 25.95 -13.53
N GLY A 352 31.38 26.79 -13.08
CA GLY A 352 31.10 28.16 -12.63
C GLY A 352 30.29 28.93 -13.67
N ASP A 353 29.63 30.01 -13.22
CA ASP A 353 28.66 30.90 -13.90
C ASP A 353 28.56 30.88 -15.45
N GLN A 354 29.65 30.65 -16.16
CA GLN A 354 29.71 30.38 -17.60
C GLN A 354 28.84 29.20 -18.08
N ALA A 355 28.72 28.09 -17.33
CA ALA A 355 27.87 26.97 -17.77
C ALA A 355 26.38 27.20 -17.51
N LEU A 356 26.04 27.91 -16.43
CA LEU A 356 24.67 28.33 -16.15
C LEU A 356 24.19 29.34 -17.21
N ALA A 357 25.08 30.26 -17.64
CA ALA A 357 24.86 31.15 -18.77
C ALA A 357 24.72 30.40 -20.11
N ALA A 358 25.51 29.35 -20.33
CA ALA A 358 25.39 28.51 -21.53
C ALA A 358 24.04 27.77 -21.56
N LEU A 359 23.59 27.20 -20.43
CA LEU A 359 22.30 26.51 -20.30
C LEU A 359 21.10 27.45 -20.46
N THR A 360 21.15 28.65 -19.88
CA THR A 360 20.09 29.67 -20.07
C THR A 360 20.06 30.20 -21.51
N SER A 361 21.20 30.37 -22.16
CA SER A 361 21.26 30.78 -23.58
C SER A 361 20.74 29.69 -24.53
N ALA A 362 21.01 28.42 -24.23
CA ALA A 362 20.49 27.29 -25.00
C ALA A 362 18.96 27.12 -24.84
N ALA A 363 18.42 27.37 -23.65
CA ALA A 363 16.98 27.35 -23.39
C ALA A 363 16.23 28.53 -24.05
N ALA A 364 16.88 29.69 -24.17
CA ALA A 364 16.32 30.84 -24.90
C ALA A 364 16.28 30.61 -26.42
N ALA A 365 17.30 29.95 -26.98
CA ALA A 365 17.40 29.66 -28.42
C ALA A 365 16.34 28.64 -28.89
N THR A 366 15.99 27.66 -28.06
CA THR A 366 14.92 26.69 -28.37
C THR A 366 13.52 27.28 -28.26
N ALA A 367 13.30 28.27 -27.40
CA ALA A 367 12.02 29.00 -27.33
C ALA A 367 11.78 29.88 -28.57
N THR A 368 12.82 30.46 -29.16
CA THR A 368 12.71 31.24 -30.41
C THR A 368 12.47 30.37 -31.65
N ALA A 369 12.91 29.11 -31.64
CA ALA A 369 12.69 28.18 -32.75
C ALA A 369 11.24 27.65 -32.81
N ALA A 370 10.50 27.66 -31.70
CA ALA A 370 9.11 27.19 -31.63
C ALA A 370 8.05 28.27 -31.98
N GLY A 371 8.44 29.53 -32.19
CA GLY A 371 7.53 30.65 -32.45
C GLY A 371 7.38 31.06 -33.92
N GLY A 372 8.10 30.44 -34.85
CA GLY A 372 8.06 30.76 -36.28
C GLY A 372 6.91 30.08 -37.01
N ALA A 373 5.67 30.55 -36.82
CA ALA A 373 4.55 30.17 -37.67
C ALA A 373 4.76 30.71 -39.10
N VAL A 374 4.92 29.79 -40.05
CA VAL A 374 4.92 30.08 -41.50
C VAL A 374 3.49 30.43 -41.92
N PRO A 375 3.20 31.59 -42.54
CA PRO A 375 1.88 31.88 -43.05
C PRO A 375 1.60 31.05 -44.30
N MET A 376 0.46 30.38 -44.32
CA MET A 376 -0.08 29.75 -45.53
C MET A 376 -0.28 30.80 -46.63
N GLN A 377 0.25 30.53 -47.81
CA GLN A 377 -0.17 31.15 -49.06
C GLN A 377 -0.85 30.09 -49.93
N GLU A 378 -1.90 30.54 -50.60
CA GLU A 378 -2.86 29.83 -51.46
C GLU A 378 -2.22 29.00 -52.59
#